data_AF-A0A6P8B3Q7-F1
#
_entry.id   AF-A0A6P8B3Q7-F1
#
_cell.length_a   1.000
_cell.length_b   1.000
_cell.length_c   1.000
_cell.angle_alpha   90.00
_cell.angle_beta   90.00
_cell.angle_gamma   90.00
#
_symmetry.space_group_name_H-M   'P 1'
#
loop_
_entity.id
_entity.type
_entity.pdbx_description
1 polymer ?
#
loop_
_entity_poly.entity_id
_entity_poly.type
_entity_poly.pdbx_seq_one_letter_code
_entity_poly.pdbx_strand_id
1 'polypeptide(L)' 'MASLGGNNAAYVRVDAELEYVASQLVDVAVFNTNQSCCAVERIRVHADVYGKFLKQLHKEICT' A
#
# COMPACT_ATOMS: atom_id res chain seq x y z
N MET A 1 -19.84 21.45 -3.92
CA MET A 1 -18.67 20.84 -3.28
C MET A 1 -18.26 19.66 -4.14
N ALA A 2 -17.15 19.77 -4.88
CA ALA A 2 -16.64 18.70 -5.73
C ALA A 2 -15.38 18.13 -5.07
N SER A 3 -15.36 16.83 -4.80
CA SER A 3 -14.15 16.13 -4.36
C SER A 3 -13.35 15.80 -5.62
N LEU A 4 -12.18 16.41 -5.78
CA LEU A 4 -11.25 16.08 -6.86
C LEU A 4 -10.51 14.80 -6.46
N GLY A 5 -10.39 13.83 -7.37
CA GLY A 5 -9.66 12.58 -7.12
C GLY A 5 -8.17 12.84 -6.84
N GLY A 6 -7.54 11.98 -6.04
CA GLY A 6 -6.13 12.07 -5.67
C GLY A 6 -5.28 10.92 -6.23
N ASN A 7 -3.97 11.18 -6.38
CA ASN A 7 -2.95 10.15 -6.63
C ASN A 7 -2.19 9.90 -5.31
N ASN A 8 -2.76 9.05 -4.46
CA ASN A 8 -2.28 8.90 -3.10
C ASN A 8 -1.01 8.03 -3.05
N ALA A 9 -0.07 8.43 -2.21
CA ALA A 9 1.19 7.73 -1.99
C ALA A 9 1.29 7.22 -0.55
N ALA A 10 1.91 6.04 -0.39
CA ALA A 10 2.29 5.48 0.90
C ALA A 10 3.81 5.44 1.05
N TYR A 11 4.31 5.64 2.27
CA TYR A 11 5.72 5.52 2.61
C TYR A 11 5.90 4.53 3.76
N VAL A 12 6.68 3.48 3.52
CA VAL A 12 7.00 2.42 4.48
C VAL A 12 8.40 2.65 5.05
N ARG A 13 8.45 3.06 6.32
CA ARG A 13 9.70 3.30 7.05
C ARG A 13 10.30 1.99 7.56
N VAL A 14 11.59 2.01 7.90
CA VAL A 14 12.36 0.85 8.38
C VAL A 14 11.79 0.19 9.65
N ASP A 15 11.08 0.95 10.48
CA ASP A 15 10.48 0.50 11.74
C ASP A 15 8.97 0.22 11.62
N ALA A 16 8.42 0.20 10.41
CA ALA A 16 7.04 -0.14 10.17
C ALA A 16 6.77 -1.62 10.48
N GLU A 17 5.60 -1.92 11.05
CA GLU A 17 5.14 -3.29 11.22
C GLU A 17 4.72 -3.87 9.86
N LEU A 18 5.60 -4.62 9.21
CA LEU A 18 5.46 -4.96 7.79
C LEU A 18 4.25 -5.85 7.49
N GLU A 19 3.85 -6.73 8.42
CA GLU A 19 2.68 -7.61 8.25
C GLU A 19 1.38 -6.80 8.20
N TYR A 20 1.12 -6.01 9.23
CA TYR A 20 0.00 -5.09 9.25
C TYR A 20 0.03 -4.10 8.08
N VAL A 21 1.16 -3.47 7.79
CA VAL A 21 1.24 -2.46 6.73
C VAL A 21 1.01 -3.05 5.34
N ALA A 22 1.48 -4.27 5.08
CA ALA A 22 1.23 -4.93 3.81
C ALA A 22 -0.26 -5.22 3.59
N SER A 23 -0.97 -5.78 4.58
CA SER A 23 -2.40 -6.09 4.44
C SER A 23 -3.22 -4.81 4.19
N GLN A 24 -2.98 -3.76 4.98
CA GLN A 24 -3.65 -2.48 4.79
C GLN A 24 -3.37 -1.85 3.42
N LEU A 25 -2.13 -1.95 2.92
CA LEU A 25 -1.76 -1.39 1.62
C LEU A 25 -2.36 -2.17 0.44
N VAL A 26 -2.50 -3.49 0.56
CA VAL A 26 -3.22 -4.29 -0.44
C VAL A 26 -4.67 -3.87 -0.47
N ASP A 27 -5.34 -3.83 0.68
CA ASP A 27 -6.76 -3.46 0.77
C ASP A 27 -7.03 -2.11 0.09
N VAL A 28 -6.29 -1.06 0.44
CA VAL A 28 -6.54 0.29 -0.12
C VAL A 28 -6.11 0.43 -1.59
N ALA A 29 -5.24 -0.45 -2.10
CA ALA A 29 -4.81 -0.42 -3.50
C ALA A 29 -5.75 -1.22 -4.41
N VAL A 30 -6.37 -2.28 -3.91
CA VAL A 30 -7.21 -3.18 -4.72
C VAL A 30 -8.72 -2.99 -4.47
N PHE A 31 -9.10 -2.40 -3.34
CA PHE A 31 -10.50 -2.15 -3.01
C PHE A 31 -11.20 -1.37 -4.12
N ASN A 32 -12.42 -1.83 -4.47
CA ASN A 32 -13.21 -1.29 -5.58
C ASN A 32 -12.42 -1.20 -6.90
N THR A 33 -11.49 -2.13 -7.12
CA THR A 33 -10.61 -2.16 -8.30
C THR A 33 -9.83 -0.85 -8.45
N ASN A 34 -9.30 -0.30 -7.35
CA ASN A 34 -8.56 0.96 -7.32
C ASN A 34 -9.39 2.18 -7.79
N GLN A 35 -10.72 2.13 -7.70
CA GLN A 35 -11.61 3.24 -8.09
C GLN A 35 -12.11 4.05 -6.89
N SER A 36 -11.36 4.06 -5.79
CA SER A 36 -11.57 5.00 -4.70
C SER A 36 -10.75 6.26 -4.95
N CYS A 37 -11.31 7.44 -4.73
CA CYS A 37 -10.60 8.71 -4.87
C CYS A 37 -9.40 8.84 -3.91
N CYS A 38 -9.33 7.98 -2.89
CA CYS A 38 -8.27 7.91 -1.89
C CYS A 38 -7.40 6.65 -2.02
N ALA A 39 -7.58 5.86 -3.09
CA ALA A 39 -6.82 4.63 -3.28
C ALA A 39 -5.32 4.90 -3.43
N VAL A 40 -4.49 3.99 -2.93
CA VAL A 40 -3.03 4.13 -3.02
C VAL A 40 -2.57 3.68 -4.39
N GLU A 41 -1.94 4.58 -5.12
CA GLU A 41 -1.39 4.30 -6.46
C GLU A 41 0.11 4.02 -6.42
N ARG A 42 0.81 4.51 -5.37
CA ARG A 42 2.28 4.44 -5.27
C ARG A 42 2.72 4.13 -3.85
N ILE A 43 3.62 3.15 -3.72
CA ILE A 43 4.21 2.77 -2.43
C ILE A 43 5.74 2.96 -2.52
N ARG A 44 6.29 3.78 -1.64
CA ARG A 44 7.73 3.93 -1.45
C ARG A 44 8.16 3.21 -0.18
N VAL A 45 9.20 2.40 -0.27
CA VAL A 45 9.63 1.54 0.83
C VAL A 45 11.11 1.79 1.10
N HIS A 46 11.47 1.90 2.37
CA HIS A 46 12.86 2.06 2.76
C HIS A 46 13.69 0.84 2.33
N ALA A 47 14.91 1.08 1.81
CA ALA A 47 15.74 0.06 1.18
C ALA A 47 15.99 -1.16 2.10
N ASP A 48 16.31 -0.92 3.38
CA ASP A 48 16.61 -1.97 4.36
C ASP A 48 15.46 -2.97 4.61
N VAL A 49 14.21 -2.57 4.35
CA VAL A 49 13.02 -3.43 4.55
C VAL A 49 12.35 -3.83 3.25
N TYR A 50 12.82 -3.35 2.10
CA TYR A 50 12.19 -3.57 0.79
C TYR A 50 11.93 -5.05 0.51
N GLY A 51 12.95 -5.90 0.66
CA GLY A 51 12.83 -7.33 0.37
C GLY A 51 11.87 -8.07 1.32
N LYS A 52 11.82 -7.67 2.59
CA LYS A 52 10.87 -8.24 3.57
C LYS A 52 9.45 -7.80 3.27
N PHE A 53 9.27 -6.51 3.01
CA PHE A 53 7.98 -5.93 2.67
C PHE A 53 7.41 -6.53 1.38
N LEU A 54 8.21 -6.69 0.32
CA LEU A 54 7.77 -7.33 -0.93
C LEU A 54 7.24 -8.75 -0.71
N LYS A 55 7.90 -9.55 0.13
CA LYS A 55 7.45 -10.91 0.44
C LYS A 55 6.09 -10.91 1.13
N GLN A 56 5.89 -10.00 2.09
CA GLN A 56 4.60 -9.87 2.74
C GLN A 56 3.54 -9.39 1.77
N LEU A 57 3.82 -8.34 0.99
CA LEU A 57 2.86 -7.80 0.02
C LEU A 57 2.42 -8.86 -1.00
N HIS A 58 3.34 -9.70 -1.48
CA HIS A 58 3.01 -10.83 -2.37
C HIS A 58 2.08 -11.82 -1.69
N LYS A 59 2.37 -12.20 -0.44
CA LYS A 59 1.54 -13.12 0.34
C LYS A 59 0.09 -12.60 0.43
N GLU A 60 -0.08 -11.33 0.77
CA GLU A 60 -1.41 -10.70 0.93
C GLU A 60 -2.17 -10.62 -0.41
N ILE A 61 -1.52 -10.24 -1.52
CA ILE A 61 -2.17 -10.15 -2.85
C ILE A 61 -2.64 -11.51 -3.39
N CYS A 62 -1.93 -12.59 -3.06
CA CYS A 62 -2.22 -13.92 -3.56
C CYS A 62 -3.17 -14.74 -2.65
N THR A 63 -3.68 -14.12 -1.58
CA THR A 63 -4.67 -14.73 -0.67
C THR A 63 -6.07 -14.58 -1.25
#